data_AF-B9Y9I2-F1
#
_entry.id   AF-B9Y9I2-F1
#
_cell.length_a   1.000
_cell.length_b   1.000
_cell.length_c   1.000
_cell.angle_alpha   90.00
_cell.angle_beta   90.00
_cell.angle_gamma   90.00
#
_symmetry.space_group_name_H-M   'P 1'
#
loop_
_entity.id
_entity.type
_entity.pdbx_description
1 polymer ?
#
loop_
_entity_poly.entity_id
_entity_poly.type
_entity_poly.pdbx_seq_one_letter_code
_entity_poly.pdbx_strand_id
1 'polypeptide(L)'
;MNEQEIREQICDVCHKMWQQGWVAANDGNVSVKIGEDLYLATPTGISKSFITPEKLIKINGKGEVLEALEGYRPSSEIKMHLRCYQEREDVGAVVHAHPATATGFACAHVPMDDYAMIESVIAIGSVPIAPYGTPSTDEVPEGIAPFLKEHDVILLENHGALTVGCDLITAYYRMETLELTAKIMLNARLLGGVKDISRENIDRLVTMRDTTYHVTGKHPGYKKYSGK
;
A
#
# COMPACT_ATOMS: atom_id res chain seq x y z
N MET A 1 -6.87 17.42 10.84
CA MET A 1 -5.85 18.16 10.08
C MET A 1 -6.54 19.04 9.06
N ASN A 2 -6.00 20.22 8.81
CA ASN A 2 -6.43 21.05 7.67
C ASN A 2 -5.79 20.55 6.36
N GLU A 3 -6.25 21.04 5.22
CA GLU A 3 -5.76 20.57 3.91
C GLU A 3 -4.25 20.80 3.71
N GLN A 4 -3.71 21.92 4.19
CA GLN A 4 -2.29 22.25 4.06
C GLN A 4 -1.41 21.26 4.84
N GLU A 5 -1.80 20.91 6.06
CA GLU A 5 -1.10 19.89 6.86
C GLU A 5 -1.11 18.52 6.16
N ILE A 6 -2.20 18.16 5.47
CA ILE A 6 -2.28 16.92 4.70
C ILE A 6 -1.35 16.98 3.48
N ARG A 7 -1.29 18.11 2.78
CA ARG A 7 -0.36 18.31 1.66
C ARG A 7 1.09 18.16 2.09
N GLU A 8 1.46 18.76 3.22
CA GLU A 8 2.80 18.64 3.80
C GLU A 8 3.13 17.20 4.21
N GLN A 9 2.16 16.48 4.80
CA GLN A 9 2.32 15.07 5.15
C GLN A 9 2.50 14.17 3.92
N ILE A 10 1.79 14.44 2.82
CA ILE A 10 1.99 13.75 1.53
C ILE A 10 3.42 14.00 1.01
N CYS A 11 3.92 15.23 1.08
CA CYS A 11 5.28 15.56 0.67
C CYS A 11 6.32 14.78 1.50
N ASP A 12 6.19 14.77 2.83
CA ASP A 12 7.09 14.04 3.73
C ASP A 12 7.11 12.53 3.40
N VAL A 13 5.94 11.91 3.23
CA VAL A 13 5.84 10.50 2.84
C VAL A 13 6.47 10.25 1.46
N CYS A 14 6.23 11.11 0.47
CA CYS A 14 6.86 10.99 -0.85
C CYS A 14 8.39 11.07 -0.77
N HIS A 15 8.93 11.97 0.05
CA HIS A 15 10.37 12.12 0.24
C HIS A 15 10.95 10.89 0.94
N LYS A 16 10.28 10.35 1.96
CA LYS A 16 10.68 9.11 2.65
C LYS A 16 10.67 7.91 1.72
N MET A 17 9.62 7.74 0.91
CA MET A 17 9.54 6.66 -0.08
C MET A 17 10.74 6.70 -1.04
N TRP A 18 11.13 7.90 -1.51
CA TRP A 18 12.29 8.07 -2.37
C TRP A 18 13.60 7.79 -1.63
N GLN A 19 13.78 8.31 -0.40
CA GLN A 19 14.96 8.09 0.42
C GLN A 19 15.20 6.60 0.73
N GLN A 20 14.12 5.84 0.93
CA GLN A 20 14.16 4.39 1.17
C GLN A 20 14.36 3.57 -0.12
N GLY A 21 14.35 4.21 -1.29
CA GLY A 21 14.50 3.54 -2.58
C GLY A 21 13.30 2.68 -2.99
N TRP A 22 12.09 3.01 -2.51
CA TRP A 22 10.86 2.30 -2.91
C TRP A 22 10.25 2.85 -4.19
N VAL A 23 10.77 3.98 -4.68
CA VAL A 23 10.34 4.65 -5.90
C VAL A 23 11.58 5.17 -6.62
N ALA A 24 11.55 5.13 -7.95
CA ALA A 24 12.59 5.58 -8.84
C ALA A 24 12.03 6.42 -9.99
N ALA A 25 12.82 7.38 -10.46
CA ALA A 25 12.41 8.33 -11.50
C ALA A 25 11.08 9.03 -11.17
N ASN A 26 9.97 8.66 -11.80
CA ASN A 26 8.65 9.28 -11.65
C ASN A 26 7.54 8.29 -11.21
N ASP A 27 7.93 7.09 -10.77
CA ASP A 27 7.00 6.04 -10.37
C ASP A 27 6.40 6.26 -8.96
N GLY A 28 5.57 5.31 -8.55
CA GLY A 28 4.80 5.34 -7.30
C GLY A 28 3.74 6.44 -7.27
N ASN A 29 2.82 6.37 -6.33
CA ASN A 29 1.82 7.42 -6.14
C ASN A 29 1.17 7.32 -4.75
N VAL A 30 0.60 8.45 -4.33
CA VAL A 30 0.01 8.64 -3.00
C VAL A 30 -1.25 9.43 -3.17
N SER A 31 -2.32 9.03 -2.48
CA SER A 31 -3.53 9.84 -2.35
C SER A 31 -4.09 9.83 -0.93
N VAL A 32 -4.81 10.89 -0.58
CA VAL A 32 -5.47 11.05 0.72
C VAL A 32 -6.88 11.60 0.49
N LYS A 33 -7.87 10.99 1.15
CA LYS A 33 -9.25 11.48 1.20
C LYS A 33 -9.33 12.67 2.15
N ILE A 34 -9.80 13.81 1.66
CA ILE A 34 -9.88 15.07 2.41
C ILE A 34 -11.32 15.57 2.61
N GLY A 35 -12.30 14.82 2.10
CA GLY A 35 -13.72 15.12 2.24
C GLY A 35 -14.59 14.02 1.64
N GLU A 36 -15.89 14.29 1.54
CA GLU A 36 -16.80 13.46 0.77
C GLU A 36 -16.46 13.59 -0.72
N ASP A 37 -16.15 12.46 -1.36
CA ASP A 37 -15.77 12.40 -2.77
C ASP A 37 -14.60 13.33 -3.18
N LEU A 38 -13.72 13.68 -2.24
CA LEU A 38 -12.64 14.65 -2.45
C LEU A 38 -11.29 14.10 -2.00
N TYR A 39 -10.30 14.17 -2.89
CA TYR A 39 -8.99 13.56 -2.68
C TYR A 39 -7.85 14.49 -3.11
N LEU A 40 -6.74 14.44 -2.37
CA LEU A 40 -5.44 14.92 -2.83
C LEU A 40 -4.65 13.75 -3.41
N ALA A 41 -3.96 13.97 -4.51
CA ALA A 41 -3.16 12.95 -5.18
C ALA A 41 -1.83 13.53 -5.70
N THR A 42 -0.81 12.68 -5.76
CA THR A 42 0.43 13.04 -6.44
C THR A 42 0.24 13.10 -7.96
N PRO A 43 0.86 14.08 -8.62
CA PRO A 43 0.82 14.19 -10.08
C PRO A 43 1.68 13.13 -10.77
N THR A 44 1.36 12.84 -12.03
CA THR A 44 2.18 12.00 -12.91
C THR A 44 3.47 12.71 -13.34
N GLY A 45 4.48 11.95 -13.74
CA GLY A 45 5.65 12.47 -14.44
C GLY A 45 6.70 13.18 -13.57
N ILE A 46 6.57 13.13 -12.24
CA ILE A 46 7.51 13.78 -11.31
C ILE A 46 8.05 12.80 -10.26
N SER A 47 9.33 12.95 -9.94
CA SER A 47 9.94 12.24 -8.82
C SER A 47 9.30 12.62 -7.51
N LYS A 48 9.10 11.60 -6.67
CA LYS A 48 8.60 11.78 -5.31
C LYS A 48 9.52 12.66 -4.47
N SER A 49 10.82 12.73 -4.77
CA SER A 49 11.77 13.68 -4.16
C SER A 49 11.51 15.16 -4.47
N PHE A 50 10.75 15.48 -5.52
CA PHE A 50 10.48 16.87 -5.95
C PHE A 50 9.02 17.31 -5.73
N ILE A 51 8.23 16.49 -5.05
CA ILE A 51 6.84 16.83 -4.70
C ILE A 51 6.83 17.95 -3.63
N THR A 52 5.98 18.94 -3.86
CA THR A 52 5.72 20.08 -2.97
C THR A 52 4.21 20.28 -2.82
N PRO A 53 3.71 20.92 -1.75
CA PRO A 53 2.26 21.03 -1.48
C PRO A 53 1.44 21.59 -2.65
N GLU A 54 1.98 22.58 -3.35
CA GLU A 54 1.37 23.25 -4.49
C GLU A 54 1.30 22.36 -5.75
N LYS A 55 2.15 21.34 -5.86
CA LYS A 55 2.13 20.39 -6.99
C LYS A 55 1.12 19.28 -6.82
N LEU A 56 0.53 19.13 -5.63
CA LEU A 56 -0.49 18.13 -5.37
C LEU A 56 -1.81 18.53 -6.03
N ILE A 57 -2.49 17.52 -6.54
CA ILE A 57 -3.70 17.68 -7.33
C ILE A 57 -4.91 17.32 -6.47
N LYS A 58 -5.94 18.14 -6.53
CA LYS A 58 -7.25 17.85 -5.97
C LYS A 58 -8.14 17.23 -7.04
N ILE A 59 -8.72 16.08 -6.74
CA ILE A 59 -9.62 15.34 -7.64
C ILE A 59 -10.91 14.95 -6.92
N ASN A 60 -11.96 14.67 -7.69
CA ASN A 60 -13.15 14.00 -7.17
C ASN A 60 -13.06 12.46 -7.31
N GLY A 61 -14.08 11.71 -6.87
CA GLY A 61 -14.07 10.24 -6.95
C GLY A 61 -14.28 9.65 -8.35
N LYS A 62 -14.48 10.50 -9.36
CA LYS A 62 -14.39 10.14 -10.78
C LYS A 62 -12.98 10.34 -11.35
N GLY A 63 -12.06 10.89 -10.56
CA GLY A 63 -10.71 11.24 -11.00
C GLY A 63 -10.65 12.54 -11.80
N GLU A 64 -11.72 13.34 -11.82
CA GLU A 64 -11.74 14.64 -12.48
C GLU A 64 -10.95 15.65 -11.65
N VAL A 65 -10.11 16.44 -12.32
CA VAL A 65 -9.28 17.46 -11.66
C VAL A 65 -10.13 18.65 -11.26
N LEU A 66 -10.10 18.98 -9.97
CA LEU A 66 -10.76 20.15 -9.39
C LEU A 66 -9.77 21.30 -9.17
N GLU A 67 -8.52 20.98 -8.81
CA GLU A 67 -7.46 21.96 -8.56
C GLU A 67 -6.09 21.35 -8.89
N ALA A 68 -5.31 22.02 -9.72
CA ALA A 68 -3.92 21.65 -10.06
C ALA A 68 -3.18 22.87 -10.61
N LEU A 69 -1.84 22.87 -10.49
CA LEU A 69 -1.01 23.76 -11.29
C LEU A 69 -1.15 23.45 -12.78
N GLU A 70 -0.96 24.46 -13.62
CA GLU A 70 -1.05 24.29 -15.08
C GLU A 70 -0.11 23.18 -15.58
N GLY A 71 -0.65 22.28 -16.40
CA GLY A 71 0.09 21.14 -16.96
C GLY A 71 0.18 19.91 -16.05
N TYR A 72 -0.15 20.02 -14.75
CA TYR A 72 -0.13 18.88 -13.83
C TYR A 72 -1.39 18.03 -13.98
N ARG A 73 -1.21 16.71 -14.00
CA ARG A 73 -2.29 15.71 -14.12
C ARG A 73 -2.10 14.62 -13.08
N PRO A 74 -3.18 14.00 -12.56
CA PRO A 74 -3.06 12.93 -11.58
C PRO A 74 -2.27 11.75 -12.16
N SER A 75 -1.74 10.91 -11.28
CA SER A 75 -1.12 9.64 -11.68
C SER A 75 -2.03 8.87 -12.64
N SER A 76 -1.44 8.18 -13.62
CA SER A 76 -2.18 7.30 -14.53
C SER A 76 -2.84 6.12 -13.80
N GLU A 77 -2.41 5.85 -12.58
CA GLU A 77 -2.92 4.77 -11.73
C GLU A 77 -3.91 5.24 -10.67
N ILE A 78 -4.39 6.48 -10.77
CA ILE A 78 -5.34 7.02 -9.79
C ILE A 78 -6.63 6.19 -9.69
N LYS A 79 -7.01 5.49 -10.77
CA LYS A 79 -8.14 4.54 -10.76
C LYS A 79 -7.98 3.43 -9.71
N MET A 80 -6.75 2.94 -9.50
CA MET A 80 -6.45 1.94 -8.49
C MET A 80 -6.72 2.48 -7.08
N HIS A 81 -6.33 3.74 -6.82
CA HIS A 81 -6.59 4.41 -5.54
C HIS A 81 -8.08 4.65 -5.31
N LEU A 82 -8.78 5.14 -6.34
CA LEU A 82 -10.22 5.37 -6.29
C LEU A 82 -11.01 4.09 -6.03
N ARG A 83 -10.58 2.96 -6.62
CA ARG A 83 -11.15 1.64 -6.29
C ARG A 83 -11.02 1.31 -4.81
N CYS A 84 -9.87 1.56 -4.17
CA CYS A 84 -9.72 1.35 -2.74
C CYS A 84 -10.74 2.13 -1.91
N TYR A 85 -10.94 3.42 -2.23
CA TYR A 85 -11.91 4.26 -1.53
C TYR A 85 -13.37 3.84 -1.77
N GLN A 86 -13.68 3.29 -2.95
CA GLN A 86 -15.01 2.79 -3.30
C GLN A 86 -15.35 1.48 -2.58
N GLU A 87 -14.40 0.56 -2.47
CA GLU A 87 -14.63 -0.75 -1.83
C GLU A 87 -14.64 -0.66 -0.30
N ARG A 88 -13.99 0.36 0.27
CA ARG A 88 -13.68 0.44 1.70
C ARG A 88 -13.88 1.85 2.25
N GLU A 89 -14.91 2.03 3.08
CA GLU A 89 -15.17 3.31 3.77
C GLU A 89 -14.11 3.68 4.81
N ASP A 90 -13.43 2.69 5.40
CA ASP A 90 -12.39 2.89 6.41
C ASP A 90 -11.04 3.36 5.83
N VAL A 91 -10.92 3.44 4.51
CA VAL A 91 -9.70 3.89 3.84
C VAL A 91 -9.70 5.42 3.70
N GLY A 92 -8.74 6.05 4.38
CA GLY A 92 -8.45 7.48 4.28
C GLY A 92 -7.24 7.79 3.41
N ALA A 93 -6.34 6.85 3.17
CA ALA A 93 -5.17 7.05 2.32
C ALA A 93 -4.72 5.77 1.61
N VAL A 94 -4.04 5.97 0.48
CA VAL A 94 -3.50 4.89 -0.36
C VAL A 94 -2.08 5.25 -0.78
N VAL A 95 -1.16 4.29 -0.66
CA VAL A 95 0.23 4.40 -1.08
C VAL A 95 0.55 3.25 -2.03
N HIS A 96 1.06 3.58 -3.21
CA HIS A 96 1.58 2.63 -4.18
C HIS A 96 3.07 2.90 -4.42
N ALA A 97 3.86 1.84 -4.42
CA ALA A 97 5.31 1.90 -4.55
C ALA A 97 5.88 0.59 -5.12
N HIS A 98 7.19 0.61 -5.38
CA HIS A 98 8.01 -0.50 -5.88
C HIS A 98 9.15 -0.85 -4.91
N PRO A 99 8.87 -1.14 -3.62
CA PRO A 99 9.92 -1.54 -2.68
C PRO A 99 10.62 -2.80 -3.18
N ALA A 100 11.95 -2.74 -3.31
CA ALA A 100 12.71 -3.69 -4.13
C ALA A 100 12.51 -5.16 -3.72
N THR A 101 12.49 -5.45 -2.41
CA THR A 101 12.38 -6.84 -1.97
C THR A 101 10.97 -7.36 -2.11
N ALA A 102 9.96 -6.62 -1.65
CA ALA A 102 8.57 -7.04 -1.78
C ALA A 102 8.12 -7.11 -3.26
N THR A 103 8.61 -6.20 -4.11
CA THR A 103 8.42 -6.28 -5.57
C THR A 103 9.11 -7.51 -6.14
N GLY A 104 10.27 -7.92 -5.61
CA GLY A 104 10.91 -9.18 -5.94
C GLY A 104 10.02 -10.41 -5.68
N PHE A 105 9.29 -10.43 -4.56
CA PHE A 105 8.28 -11.47 -4.28
C PHE A 105 7.15 -11.44 -5.31
N ALA A 106 6.65 -10.24 -5.65
CA ALA A 106 5.60 -10.06 -6.65
C ALA A 106 6.04 -10.52 -8.06
N CYS A 107 7.28 -10.26 -8.45
CA CYS A 107 7.87 -10.72 -9.72
C CYS A 107 8.20 -12.22 -9.72
N ALA A 108 8.49 -12.79 -8.55
CA ALA A 108 8.72 -14.24 -8.39
C ALA A 108 7.41 -15.03 -8.25
N HIS A 109 6.26 -14.36 -8.21
CA HIS A 109 4.93 -14.93 -8.01
C HIS A 109 4.84 -15.69 -6.68
N VAL A 110 5.57 -15.22 -5.67
CA VAL A 110 5.57 -15.81 -4.34
C VAL A 110 4.81 -14.91 -3.37
N PRO A 111 3.60 -15.29 -2.92
CA PRO A 111 2.87 -14.52 -1.92
C PRO A 111 3.66 -14.47 -0.61
N MET A 112 3.41 -13.43 0.19
CA MET A 112 4.03 -13.30 1.51
C MET A 112 3.03 -13.73 2.57
N ASP A 113 2.96 -15.04 2.80
CA ASP A 113 2.05 -15.67 3.75
C ASP A 113 2.76 -16.42 4.86
N ASP A 114 4.06 -16.15 5.06
CA ASP A 114 4.86 -16.63 6.17
C ASP A 114 4.51 -15.87 7.47
N TYR A 115 4.24 -16.60 8.56
CA TYR A 115 3.85 -16.06 9.86
C TYR A 115 5.00 -16.17 10.87
N ALA A 116 6.19 -15.68 10.49
CA ALA A 116 7.42 -15.87 11.25
C ALA A 116 7.88 -14.65 12.07
N MET A 117 7.31 -13.47 11.82
CA MET A 117 7.66 -12.23 12.51
C MET A 117 6.44 -11.66 13.24
N ILE A 118 6.56 -11.42 14.54
CA ILE A 118 5.43 -11.02 15.41
C ILE A 118 4.78 -9.73 14.91
N GLU A 119 5.61 -8.74 14.58
CA GLU A 119 5.17 -7.42 14.13
C GLU A 119 4.41 -7.50 12.80
N SER A 120 4.87 -8.33 11.85
CA SER A 120 4.18 -8.48 10.56
C SER A 120 2.83 -9.19 10.72
N VAL A 121 2.76 -10.21 11.60
CA VAL A 121 1.52 -10.93 11.92
C VAL A 121 0.48 -10.00 12.56
N ILE A 122 0.89 -9.01 13.35
CA ILE A 122 -0.05 -8.02 13.92
C ILE A 122 -0.43 -6.96 12.89
N ALA A 123 0.55 -6.42 12.17
CA ALA A 123 0.39 -5.20 11.39
C ALA A 123 -0.25 -5.43 10.02
N ILE A 124 0.15 -6.48 9.30
CA ILE A 124 -0.21 -6.67 7.88
C ILE A 124 -0.73 -8.07 7.54
N GLY A 125 -0.47 -9.07 8.40
CA GLY A 125 -0.90 -10.45 8.18
C GLY A 125 -0.26 -11.07 6.94
N SER A 126 -0.96 -12.02 6.31
CA SER A 126 -0.55 -12.52 4.99
C SER A 126 -0.92 -11.54 3.88
N VAL A 127 -0.02 -11.43 2.91
CA VAL A 127 -0.12 -10.50 1.78
C VAL A 127 -0.30 -11.31 0.48
N PRO A 128 -1.46 -11.19 -0.18
CA PRO A 128 -1.72 -11.84 -1.45
C PRO A 128 -0.96 -11.17 -2.59
N ILE A 129 -0.91 -11.86 -3.73
CA ILE A 129 -0.57 -11.28 -5.03
C ILE A 129 -1.86 -11.13 -5.82
N ALA A 130 -2.21 -9.89 -6.19
CA ALA A 130 -3.25 -9.63 -7.17
C ALA A 130 -2.71 -9.97 -8.57
N PRO A 131 -3.54 -10.58 -9.44
CA PRO A 131 -3.11 -11.01 -10.77
C PRO A 131 -2.61 -9.84 -11.60
N TYR A 132 -1.77 -10.14 -12.59
CA TYR A 132 -1.30 -9.14 -13.55
C TYR A 132 -2.48 -8.38 -14.18
N GLY A 133 -2.33 -7.05 -14.23
CA GLY A 133 -3.17 -6.17 -14.99
C GLY A 133 -2.31 -5.08 -15.61
N THR A 134 -2.68 -4.65 -16.82
CA THR A 134 -1.95 -3.60 -17.54
C THR A 134 -2.12 -2.27 -16.80
N PRO A 135 -1.03 -1.59 -16.36
CA PRO A 135 -1.15 -0.30 -15.68
C PRO A 135 -1.89 0.74 -16.53
N SER A 136 -2.59 1.67 -15.87
CA SER A 136 -3.42 2.71 -16.52
C SER A 136 -4.70 2.20 -17.21
N THR A 137 -5.03 0.91 -17.10
CA THR A 137 -6.31 0.33 -17.51
C THR A 137 -7.21 0.06 -16.30
N ASP A 138 -8.39 -0.53 -16.51
CA ASP A 138 -9.26 -0.98 -15.41
C ASP A 138 -8.87 -2.36 -14.88
N GLU A 139 -7.92 -3.06 -15.51
CA GLU A 139 -7.47 -4.41 -15.12
C GLU A 139 -6.84 -4.45 -13.73
N VAL A 140 -5.97 -3.50 -13.38
CA VAL A 140 -5.36 -3.44 -12.03
C VAL A 140 -6.40 -3.14 -10.94
N PRO A 141 -7.25 -2.10 -11.08
CA PRO A 141 -8.38 -1.89 -10.16
C PRO A 141 -9.27 -3.12 -9.96
N GLU A 142 -9.63 -3.81 -11.05
CA GLU A 142 -10.46 -5.02 -10.98
C GLU A 142 -9.72 -6.19 -10.31
N GLY A 143 -8.42 -6.34 -10.57
CA GLY A 143 -7.58 -7.38 -9.99
C GLY A 143 -7.39 -7.26 -8.48
N ILE A 144 -7.33 -6.03 -7.93
CA ILE A 144 -7.16 -5.81 -6.49
C ILE A 144 -8.48 -5.91 -5.71
N ALA A 145 -9.62 -5.63 -6.34
CA ALA A 145 -10.91 -5.49 -5.66
C ALA A 145 -11.32 -6.70 -4.80
N PRO A 146 -11.11 -7.96 -5.23
CA PRO A 146 -11.43 -9.14 -4.41
C PRO A 146 -10.65 -9.20 -3.09
N PHE A 147 -9.43 -8.63 -3.04
CA PHE A 147 -8.55 -8.70 -1.88
C PHE A 147 -8.80 -7.57 -0.87
N LEU A 148 -9.31 -6.42 -1.32
CA LEU A 148 -9.52 -5.24 -0.48
C LEU A 148 -10.46 -5.48 0.71
N LYS A 149 -11.35 -6.48 0.63
CA LYS A 149 -12.28 -6.83 1.73
C LYS A 149 -11.57 -7.35 2.98
N GLU A 150 -10.41 -7.97 2.81
CA GLU A 150 -9.68 -8.67 3.88
C GLU A 150 -8.27 -8.10 4.12
N HIS A 151 -7.67 -7.44 3.11
CA HIS A 151 -6.27 -7.03 3.14
C HIS A 151 -6.10 -5.52 3.10
N ASP A 152 -5.10 -5.06 3.86
CA ASP A 152 -4.63 -3.68 3.84
C ASP A 152 -3.35 -3.50 3.02
N VAL A 153 -2.75 -4.61 2.60
CA VAL A 153 -1.51 -4.70 1.85
C VAL A 153 -1.68 -5.75 0.77
N ILE A 154 -1.33 -5.40 -0.47
CA ILE A 154 -1.47 -6.27 -1.65
C ILE A 154 -0.20 -6.13 -2.49
N LEU A 155 0.39 -7.26 -2.89
CA LEU A 155 1.41 -7.30 -3.95
C LEU A 155 0.71 -7.31 -5.31
N LEU A 156 1.31 -6.66 -6.30
CA LEU A 156 0.82 -6.59 -7.67
C LEU A 156 1.77 -7.38 -8.57
N GLU A 157 1.29 -8.47 -9.19
CA GLU A 157 2.12 -9.39 -9.99
C GLU A 157 2.96 -8.64 -11.04
N ASN A 158 4.28 -8.86 -11.03
CA ASN A 158 5.25 -8.21 -11.92
C ASN A 158 5.25 -6.67 -11.90
N HIS A 159 4.74 -6.05 -10.84
CA HIS A 159 4.56 -4.61 -10.79
C HIS A 159 5.12 -4.00 -9.50
N GLY A 160 4.48 -4.21 -8.36
CA GLY A 160 4.79 -3.48 -7.13
C GLY A 160 3.95 -3.88 -5.94
N ALA A 161 3.65 -2.91 -5.08
CA ALA A 161 2.78 -3.08 -3.93
C ALA A 161 1.80 -1.92 -3.76
N LEU A 162 0.68 -2.21 -3.12
CA LEU A 162 -0.36 -1.26 -2.75
C LEU A 162 -0.69 -1.41 -1.28
N THR A 163 -0.71 -0.30 -0.55
CA THR A 163 -1.17 -0.25 0.83
C THR A 163 -2.26 0.79 1.04
N VAL A 164 -3.20 0.46 1.91
CA VAL A 164 -4.27 1.36 2.33
C VAL A 164 -4.18 1.61 3.82
N GLY A 165 -4.72 2.73 4.30
CA GLY A 165 -4.76 3.08 5.73
C GLY A 165 -5.93 3.99 6.05
N CYS A 166 -6.34 4.05 7.32
CA CYS A 166 -7.32 5.03 7.79
C CYS A 166 -6.80 6.47 7.68
N ASP A 167 -5.47 6.62 7.65
CA ASP A 167 -4.75 7.84 7.37
C ASP A 167 -3.46 7.51 6.60
N LEU A 168 -2.77 8.56 6.14
CA LEU A 168 -1.58 8.44 5.32
C LEU A 168 -0.41 7.77 6.04
N ILE A 169 -0.23 8.05 7.32
CA ILE A 169 0.87 7.47 8.11
C ILE A 169 0.67 5.97 8.26
N THR A 170 -0.55 5.53 8.51
CA THR A 170 -0.92 4.11 8.58
C THR A 170 -0.64 3.40 7.25
N ALA A 171 -1.04 3.99 6.12
CA ALA A 171 -0.76 3.42 4.80
C ALA A 171 0.75 3.34 4.52
N TYR A 172 1.51 4.37 4.88
CA TYR A 172 2.97 4.39 4.76
C TYR A 172 3.65 3.33 5.66
N TYR A 173 3.27 3.22 6.93
CA TYR A 173 3.84 2.22 7.86
C TYR A 173 3.58 0.79 7.41
N ARG A 174 2.45 0.54 6.73
CA ARG A 174 2.18 -0.76 6.12
C ARG A 174 3.13 -1.07 4.96
N MET A 175 3.45 -0.07 4.14
CA MET A 175 4.43 -0.23 3.05
C MET A 175 5.83 -0.47 3.62
N GLU A 176 6.20 0.25 4.69
CA GLU A 176 7.46 0.06 5.40
C GLU A 176 7.57 -1.34 6.02
N THR A 177 6.50 -1.78 6.69
CA THR A 177 6.41 -3.11 7.29
C THR A 177 6.47 -4.20 6.23
N LEU A 178 5.80 -4.02 5.09
CA LEU A 178 5.86 -4.95 3.95
C LEU A 178 7.30 -5.14 3.48
N GLU A 179 8.03 -4.06 3.19
CA GLU A 179 9.40 -4.17 2.69
C GLU A 179 10.36 -4.77 3.73
N LEU A 180 10.21 -4.39 5.00
CA LEU A 180 11.00 -4.98 6.08
C LEU A 180 10.72 -6.49 6.20
N THR A 181 9.45 -6.88 6.16
CA THR A 181 9.04 -8.29 6.23
C THR A 181 9.61 -9.05 5.04
N ALA A 182 9.55 -8.49 3.83
CA ALA A 182 10.10 -9.12 2.62
C ALA A 182 11.60 -9.37 2.75
N LYS A 183 12.36 -8.39 3.26
CA LYS A 183 13.81 -8.53 3.54
C LYS A 183 14.10 -9.64 4.54
N ILE A 184 13.35 -9.69 5.65
CA ILE A 184 13.55 -10.70 6.69
C ILE A 184 13.19 -12.09 6.16
N MET A 185 12.09 -12.23 5.43
CA MET A 185 11.66 -13.51 4.86
C MET A 185 12.64 -14.01 3.80
N LEU A 186 13.15 -13.11 2.94
CA LEU A 186 14.20 -13.45 1.98
C LEU A 186 15.46 -13.97 2.69
N ASN A 187 15.93 -13.26 3.73
CA ASN A 187 17.07 -13.69 4.52
C ASN A 187 16.83 -15.04 5.21
N ALA A 188 15.66 -15.25 5.81
CA ALA A 188 15.31 -16.52 6.45
C ALA A 188 15.30 -17.69 5.45
N ARG A 189 14.82 -17.47 4.23
CA ARG A 189 14.87 -18.47 3.14
C ARG A 189 16.31 -18.80 2.76
N LEU A 190 17.19 -17.80 2.66
CA LEU A 190 18.62 -18.01 2.39
C LEU A 190 19.34 -18.77 3.52
N LEU A 191 18.89 -18.60 4.76
CA LEU A 191 19.46 -19.27 5.95
C LEU A 191 18.94 -20.71 6.18
N GLY A 192 18.09 -21.24 5.29
CA GLY A 192 17.58 -22.62 5.38
C GLY A 192 16.07 -22.74 5.54
N GLY A 193 15.32 -21.65 5.43
CA GLY A 193 13.86 -21.66 5.34
C GLY A 193 13.18 -20.95 6.50
N VAL A 194 11.98 -20.43 6.22
CA VAL A 194 11.15 -19.72 7.19
C VAL A 194 10.49 -20.72 8.16
N LYS A 195 10.35 -20.31 9.43
CA LYS A 195 9.66 -21.08 10.48
C LYS A 195 8.51 -20.25 11.03
N ASP A 196 7.30 -20.67 10.72
CA ASP A 196 6.10 -20.03 11.24
C ASP A 196 6.03 -20.17 12.77
N ILE A 197 5.50 -19.12 13.39
CA ILE A 197 5.00 -19.15 14.76
C ILE A 197 3.88 -20.21 14.85
N SER A 198 3.71 -20.84 16.02
CA SER A 198 2.63 -21.82 16.20
C SER A 198 1.26 -21.18 15.95
N ARG A 199 0.31 -21.99 15.46
CA ARG A 199 -1.04 -21.49 15.14
C ARG A 199 -1.72 -20.80 16.32
N GLU A 200 -1.61 -21.39 17.51
CA GLU A 200 -2.13 -20.81 18.76
C GLU A 200 -1.56 -19.41 19.04
N ASN A 201 -0.25 -19.24 18.86
CA ASN A 201 0.40 -17.95 19.07
C ASN A 201 0.00 -16.94 17.99
N ILE A 202 -0.17 -17.37 16.73
CA ILE A 202 -0.70 -16.50 15.67
C ILE A 202 -2.10 -16.01 16.03
N ASP A 203 -3.01 -16.89 16.43
CA ASP A 203 -4.37 -16.51 16.80
C ASP A 203 -4.39 -15.55 18.01
N ARG A 204 -3.45 -15.73 18.96
CA ARG A 204 -3.24 -14.79 20.06
C ARG A 204 -2.76 -13.42 19.58
N LEU A 205 -1.82 -13.36 18.64
CA LEU A 205 -1.34 -12.10 18.07
C LEU A 205 -2.44 -11.37 17.29
N VAL A 206 -3.24 -12.10 16.52
CA VAL A 206 -4.42 -11.55 15.83
C VAL A 206 -5.43 -10.99 16.83
N THR A 207 -5.63 -11.65 17.98
CA THR A 207 -6.48 -11.10 19.05
C THR A 207 -5.87 -9.82 19.64
N MET A 208 -4.57 -9.82 19.93
CA MET A 208 -3.86 -8.68 20.52
C MET A 208 -3.85 -7.45 19.60
N ARG A 209 -3.85 -7.65 18.28
CA ARG A 209 -4.01 -6.58 17.28
C ARG A 209 -5.21 -5.69 17.62
N ASP A 210 -6.33 -6.29 17.98
CA ASP A 210 -7.58 -5.57 18.21
C ASP A 210 -7.74 -5.16 19.68
N THR A 211 -7.34 -6.03 20.63
CA THR A 211 -7.57 -5.80 22.06
C THR A 211 -6.49 -4.98 22.76
N THR A 212 -5.26 -4.99 22.23
CA THR A 212 -4.09 -4.41 22.88
C THR A 212 -3.48 -3.27 22.07
N TYR A 213 -3.28 -3.50 20.76
CA TYR A 213 -2.62 -2.52 19.89
C TYR A 213 -3.61 -1.60 19.16
N HIS A 214 -4.89 -2.00 19.08
CA HIS A 214 -5.95 -1.26 18.40
C HIS A 214 -5.58 -0.86 16.96
N VAL A 215 -4.98 -1.79 16.21
CA VAL A 215 -4.60 -1.56 14.82
C VAL A 215 -5.85 -1.41 13.97
N THR A 216 -5.97 -0.30 13.24
CA THR A 216 -7.11 0.01 12.38
C THR A 216 -7.11 -0.85 11.11
N GLY A 217 -8.18 -0.81 10.31
CA GLY A 217 -8.26 -1.52 9.03
C GLY A 217 -8.52 -3.03 9.14
N LYS A 218 -8.24 -3.78 8.07
CA LYS A 218 -8.58 -5.20 7.92
C LYS A 218 -7.39 -6.11 8.21
N HIS A 219 -7.70 -7.36 8.55
CA HIS A 219 -6.69 -8.38 8.78
C HIS A 219 -7.24 -9.74 8.32
N PRO A 220 -6.50 -10.53 7.54
CA PRO A 220 -6.98 -11.80 6.98
C PRO A 220 -6.99 -12.96 7.98
N GLY A 221 -6.51 -12.74 9.22
CA GLY A 221 -6.27 -13.79 10.19
C GLY A 221 -5.13 -14.71 9.73
N TYR A 222 -5.30 -16.01 9.89
CA TYR A 222 -4.40 -17.01 9.32
C TYR A 222 -4.89 -17.47 7.95
N LYS A 223 -4.12 -17.17 6.92
CA LYS A 223 -4.43 -17.49 5.53
C LYS A 223 -3.14 -17.72 4.76
N LYS A 224 -3.02 -18.92 4.17
CA LYS A 224 -1.94 -19.30 3.26
C LYS A 224 -2.44 -19.27 1.82
N TYR A 225 -1.60 -18.82 0.90
CA TYR A 225 -1.82 -18.80 -0.53
C TYR A 225 -0.99 -19.92 -1.14
N SER A 226 -1.65 -21.05 -1.42
CA SER A 226 -1.00 -22.16 -2.12
C SER A 226 -0.50 -21.66 -3.48
N GLY A 227 0.84 -21.63 -3.64
CA GLY A 227 1.46 -21.38 -4.94
C GLY A 227 0.94 -22.40 -5.95
N LYS A 228 0.48 -21.92 -7.10
CA LYS A 228 0.26 -22.78 -8.27
C LYS A 228 1.58 -23.03 -8.96
#